data_AF-A0AAE3G3U6-F1
#
_entry.id   AF-A0AAE3G3U6-F1
#
_cell.length_a   1.000
_cell.length_b   1.000
_cell.length_c   1.000
_cell.angle_alpha   90.00
_cell.angle_beta   90.00
_cell.angle_gamma   90.00
#
_symmetry.space_group_name_H-M   'P 1'
#
loop_
_entity.id
_entity.type
_entity.pdbx_description
1 polymer ?
#
loop_
_entity_poly.entity_id
_entity_poly.type
_entity_poly.pdbx_seq_one_letter_code
_entity_poly.pdbx_strand_id
1 'polypeptide(L)'
;MDEAVLRQMRSIRALRESQARVARQLAGRRHAACQSTYRQLRGQLEAVLEERQGLEQWVAQSTMRSAAELQLESQQRARLSAREAAVRQALGKARAALKSAERELQTADRLSRNALRRREKVDEMHDQARQDQERYRAAAEEKEIAEDCESSCRRPGST
;
A
#
# COMPACT_ATOMS: atom_id res chain seq x y z
N MET A 1 -12.39 -29.27 -15.11
CA MET A 1 -11.44 -28.83 -14.07
C MET A 1 -11.97 -29.31 -12.73
N ASP A 2 -11.14 -29.87 -11.86
CA ASP A 2 -11.61 -30.47 -10.61
C ASP A 2 -12.02 -29.40 -9.57
N GLU A 3 -13.18 -29.57 -8.92
CA GLU A 3 -13.68 -28.71 -7.85
C GLU A 3 -12.69 -28.62 -6.67
N ALA A 4 -11.99 -29.72 -6.37
CA ALA A 4 -10.93 -29.74 -5.36
C ALA A 4 -9.80 -28.76 -5.71
N VAL A 5 -9.41 -28.71 -7.00
CA VAL A 5 -8.39 -27.78 -7.50
C VAL A 5 -8.88 -26.32 -7.39
N LEU A 6 -10.13 -26.04 -7.75
CA LEU A 6 -10.71 -24.70 -7.61
C LEU A 6 -10.74 -24.23 -6.16
N ARG A 7 -11.15 -25.08 -5.21
CA ARG A 7 -11.15 -24.76 -3.77
C ARG A 7 -9.74 -24.46 -3.26
N GLN A 8 -8.74 -25.24 -3.68
CA GLN A 8 -7.36 -24.99 -3.32
C GLN A 8 -6.86 -23.66 -3.92
N MET A 9 -7.18 -23.37 -5.19
CA MET A 9 -6.83 -22.12 -5.84
C MET A 9 -7.47 -20.92 -5.13
N ARG A 10 -8.74 -20.99 -4.74
CA ARG A 10 -9.43 -19.94 -3.96
C ARG A 10 -8.69 -19.65 -2.65
N SER A 11 -8.32 -20.70 -1.93
CA SER A 11 -7.57 -20.60 -0.66
C SER A 11 -6.21 -19.90 -0.88
N ILE A 12 -5.47 -20.29 -1.92
CA ILE A 12 -4.20 -19.65 -2.28
C ILE A 12 -4.42 -18.18 -2.66
N ARG A 13 -5.45 -17.87 -3.46
CA ARG A 13 -5.76 -16.50 -3.87
C ARG A 13 -6.16 -15.61 -2.70
N ALA A 14 -6.99 -16.10 -1.78
CA ALA A 14 -7.36 -15.40 -0.56
C ALA A 14 -6.13 -15.10 0.32
N LEU A 15 -5.21 -16.06 0.45
CA LEU A 15 -3.94 -15.85 1.16
C LEU A 15 -3.10 -14.75 0.49
N ARG A 16 -2.95 -14.79 -0.83
CA ARG A 16 -2.19 -13.78 -1.59
C ARG A 16 -2.81 -12.39 -1.51
N GLU A 17 -4.14 -12.29 -1.55
CA GLU A 17 -4.85 -11.03 -1.31
C GLU A 17 -4.57 -10.50 0.09
N SER A 18 -4.64 -11.36 1.12
CA SER A 18 -4.32 -11.00 2.49
C SER A 18 -2.88 -10.47 2.62
N GLN A 19 -1.90 -11.17 2.04
CA GLN A 19 -0.50 -10.74 2.01
C GLN A 19 -0.34 -9.37 1.32
N ALA A 20 -1.02 -9.15 0.20
CA ALA A 20 -0.96 -7.88 -0.52
C ALA A 20 -1.57 -6.72 0.29
N ARG A 21 -2.66 -6.98 1.05
CA ARG A 21 -3.24 -6.00 1.99
C ARG A 21 -2.26 -5.64 3.12
N VAL A 22 -1.59 -6.64 3.71
CA VAL A 22 -0.58 -6.39 4.75
C VAL A 22 0.60 -5.59 4.18
N ALA A 23 1.10 -5.94 3.00
CA ALA A 23 2.17 -5.19 2.33
C ALA A 23 1.78 -3.72 2.09
N ARG A 24 0.53 -3.48 1.65
CA ARG A 24 -0.02 -2.13 1.50
C ARG A 24 -0.05 -1.36 2.83
N GLN A 25 -0.50 -2.00 3.92
CA GLN A 25 -0.52 -1.36 5.24
C GLN A 25 0.88 -0.99 5.73
N LEU A 26 1.86 -1.88 5.55
CA LEU A 26 3.25 -1.62 5.91
C LEU A 26 3.85 -0.47 5.09
N ALA A 27 3.63 -0.47 3.77
CA ALA A 27 4.06 0.63 2.90
C ALA A 27 3.40 1.97 3.29
N GLY A 28 2.11 1.94 3.65
CA GLY A 28 1.39 3.12 4.12
C GLY A 28 1.97 3.69 5.42
N ARG A 29 2.28 2.83 6.40
CA ARG A 29 2.95 3.24 7.64
C ARG A 29 4.32 3.84 7.38
N ARG A 30 5.12 3.23 6.49
CA ARG A 30 6.43 3.74 6.10
C ARG A 30 6.34 5.12 5.44
N HIS A 31 5.40 5.28 4.50
CA HIS A 31 5.15 6.57 3.85
C HIS A 31 4.77 7.66 4.86
N ALA A 32 3.86 7.36 5.80
CA ALA A 32 3.46 8.28 6.86
C ALA A 32 4.64 8.68 7.76
N ALA A 33 5.50 7.72 8.13
CA ALA A 33 6.71 7.99 8.91
C ALA A 33 7.67 8.92 8.15
N CYS A 34 7.98 8.63 6.89
CA CYS A 34 8.83 9.50 6.06
C CYS A 34 8.23 10.91 5.89
N GLN A 35 6.91 11.01 5.74
CA GLN A 35 6.22 12.29 5.62
C GLN A 35 6.33 13.11 6.93
N SER A 36 6.17 12.47 8.08
CA SER A 36 6.33 13.09 9.39
C SER A 36 7.76 13.62 9.58
N THR A 37 8.78 12.80 9.31
CA THR A 37 10.19 13.23 9.38
C THR A 37 10.48 14.41 8.46
N TYR A 38 9.96 14.39 7.23
CA TYR A 38 10.13 15.51 6.30
C TYR A 38 9.50 16.81 6.84
N ARG A 39 8.29 16.75 7.41
CA ARG A 39 7.63 17.91 8.02
C ARG A 39 8.40 18.43 9.23
N GLN A 40 8.90 17.54 10.08
CA GLN A 40 9.71 17.91 11.24
C GLN A 40 11.00 18.64 10.83
N LEU A 41 11.72 18.12 9.84
CA LEU A 41 12.94 18.75 9.32
C LEU A 41 12.66 20.11 8.67
N ARG A 42 11.50 20.25 8.01
CA ARG A 42 11.07 21.54 7.46
C ARG A 42 10.83 22.57 8.58
N GLY A 43 10.12 22.19 9.65
CA GLY A 43 9.94 23.07 10.80
C GLY A 43 11.26 23.43 11.49
N GLN A 44 12.21 22.50 11.57
CA GLN A 44 13.57 22.79 12.07
C GLN A 44 14.31 23.79 11.18
N LEU A 45 14.14 23.72 9.85
CA LEU A 45 14.74 24.68 8.93
C LEU A 45 14.14 26.07 9.13
N GLU A 46 12.82 26.16 9.23
CA GLU A 46 12.10 27.41 9.49
C GLU A 46 12.58 28.05 10.81
N ALA A 47 12.69 27.27 11.89
CA ALA A 47 13.23 27.75 13.17
C ALA A 47 14.68 28.27 13.08
N VAL A 48 15.56 27.60 12.32
CA VAL A 48 16.95 28.07 12.12
C VAL A 48 16.99 29.39 11.34
N LEU A 49 16.10 29.56 10.35
CA LEU A 49 16.01 30.79 9.57
C LEU A 49 15.47 31.95 10.42
N GLU A 50 14.49 31.69 11.30
CA GLU A 50 13.99 32.66 12.27
C GLU A 50 15.06 33.07 13.28
N GLU A 51 15.79 32.11 13.86
CA GLU A 51 16.92 32.37 14.76
C GLU A 51 17.99 33.25 14.08
N ARG A 52 18.28 32.97 12.80
CA ARG A 52 19.23 33.76 11.99
C ARG A 52 18.73 35.17 11.75
N GLN A 53 17.46 35.34 11.39
CA GLN A 53 16.85 36.66 11.19
C GLN A 53 16.85 37.47 12.50
N GLY A 54 16.56 36.84 13.63
CA GLY A 54 16.63 37.46 14.95
C GLY A 54 18.04 37.95 15.29
N LEU A 55 19.07 37.14 15.00
CA LEU A 55 20.46 37.55 15.15
C LEU A 55 20.79 38.76 14.25
N GLU A 56 20.38 38.73 12.98
CA GLU A 56 20.60 39.84 12.04
C GLU A 56 19.93 41.14 12.50
N GLN A 57 18.71 41.07 13.04
CA GLN A 57 18.00 42.21 13.61
C GLN A 57 18.67 42.77 14.87
N TRP A 58 19.07 41.90 15.80
CA TRP A 58 19.78 42.30 17.01
C TRP A 58 21.12 42.99 16.68
N VAL A 59 21.84 42.47 15.69
CA VAL A 59 23.07 43.08 15.18
C VAL A 59 22.81 44.47 14.59
N ALA A 60 21.74 44.63 13.81
CA ALA A 60 21.38 45.91 13.20
C ALA A 60 21.00 46.99 14.22
N GLN A 61 20.49 46.59 15.39
CA GLN A 61 20.10 47.51 16.47
C GLN A 61 21.27 47.93 17.39
N SER A 62 22.41 47.26 17.30
CA SER A 62 23.57 47.49 18.17
C SER A 62 24.49 48.58 17.61
N THR A 63 24.52 49.76 18.25
CA THR A 63 25.19 50.98 17.75
C THR A 63 26.69 51.07 18.09
N MET A 64 27.17 50.46 19.18
CA MET A 64 28.59 50.30 19.49
C MET A 64 28.86 48.87 19.91
N ARG A 65 29.80 48.20 19.23
CA ARG A 65 30.19 46.80 19.50
C ARG A 65 31.68 46.72 19.79
N SER A 66 32.02 46.07 20.90
CA SER A 66 33.38 45.67 21.23
C SER A 66 33.88 44.57 20.29
N ALA A 67 35.20 44.41 20.20
CA ALA A 67 35.81 43.32 19.42
C ALA A 67 35.35 41.93 19.89
N ALA A 68 35.11 41.75 21.20
CA ALA A 68 34.60 40.50 21.76
C ALA A 68 33.17 40.19 21.29
N GLU A 69 32.29 41.20 21.24
CA GLU A 69 30.92 41.04 20.74
C GLU A 69 30.90 40.70 19.24
N LEU A 70 31.75 41.35 18.43
CA LEU A 70 31.90 41.01 17.01
C LEU A 70 32.39 39.58 16.80
N GLN A 71 33.32 39.11 17.63
CA GLN A 71 33.81 37.73 17.57
C GLN A 71 32.72 36.73 17.95
N LEU A 72 31.95 37.01 19.01
CA LEU A 72 30.84 36.16 19.44
C LEU A 72 29.75 36.07 18.36
N GLU A 73 29.38 37.19 17.76
CA GLU A 73 28.43 37.25 16.65
C GLU A 73 28.90 36.41 15.46
N SER A 74 30.16 36.56 15.04
CA SER A 74 30.75 35.78 13.96
C SER A 74 30.67 34.26 14.24
N GLN A 75 30.96 33.84 15.47
CA GLN A 75 30.83 32.45 15.89
C GLN A 75 29.38 31.96 15.86
N GLN A 76 28.42 32.79 16.32
CA GLN A 76 27.00 32.45 16.29
C GLN A 76 26.48 32.31 14.84
N ARG A 77 26.85 33.24 13.94
CA ARG A 77 26.53 33.15 12.51
C ARG A 77 27.09 31.87 11.89
N ALA A 78 28.35 31.52 12.18
CA ALA A 78 28.97 30.30 11.67
C ALA A 78 28.24 29.04 12.17
N ARG A 79 27.86 28.99 13.45
CA ARG A 79 27.08 27.88 14.03
C ARG A 79 25.70 27.75 13.39
N LEU A 80 24.98 28.86 13.22
CA LEU A 80 23.66 28.85 12.56
C LEU A 80 23.77 28.42 11.09
N SER A 81 24.77 28.89 10.36
CA SER A 81 25.01 28.47 8.97
C SER A 81 25.33 26.98 8.86
N ALA A 82 26.12 26.43 9.79
CA ALA A 82 26.42 25.01 9.82
C ALA A 82 25.18 24.16 10.14
N ARG A 83 24.35 24.61 11.10
CA ARG A 83 23.07 23.97 11.45
C ARG A 83 22.10 24.02 10.26
N GLU A 84 21.98 25.17 9.59
CA GLU A 84 21.15 25.34 8.39
C GLU A 84 21.56 24.35 7.29
N ALA A 85 22.85 24.28 6.99
CA ALA A 85 23.39 23.36 5.99
C ALA A 85 23.10 21.89 6.34
N ALA A 86 23.29 21.50 7.61
CA ALA A 86 22.99 20.15 8.09
C ALA A 86 21.49 19.81 7.95
N VAL A 87 20.60 20.72 8.34
CA VAL A 87 19.15 20.51 8.21
C VAL A 87 18.74 20.42 6.74
N ARG A 88 19.28 21.27 5.85
CA ARG A 88 19.02 21.20 4.40
C ARG A 88 19.48 19.86 3.81
N GLN A 89 20.65 19.37 4.21
CA GLN A 89 21.14 18.06 3.77
C GLN A 89 20.23 16.92 4.25
N ALA A 90 19.82 16.96 5.53
CA ALA A 90 18.87 15.99 6.08
C ALA A 90 17.52 16.03 5.36
N LEU A 91 17.02 17.23 5.04
CA LEU A 91 15.77 17.44 4.30
C LEU A 91 15.85 16.89 2.87
N GLY A 92 17.01 17.02 2.21
CA GLY A 92 17.28 16.37 0.92
C GLY A 92 17.17 14.84 0.99
N LYS A 93 17.78 14.22 2.02
CA LYS A 93 17.67 12.77 2.27
C LYS A 93 16.24 12.36 2.59
N ALA A 94 15.53 13.11 3.44
CA ALA A 94 14.15 12.84 3.79
C ALA A 94 13.20 12.95 2.59
N ARG A 95 13.42 13.92 1.68
CA ARG A 95 12.66 14.06 0.44
C ARG A 95 12.85 12.85 -0.49
N ALA A 96 14.10 12.37 -0.63
CA ALA A 96 14.38 11.17 -1.41
C ALA A 96 13.71 9.92 -0.80
N ALA A 97 13.80 9.77 0.53
CA ALA A 97 13.15 8.67 1.24
C ALA A 97 11.62 8.70 1.10
N LEU A 98 10.99 9.88 1.23
CA LEU A 98 9.55 10.06 1.03
C LEU A 98 9.12 9.65 -0.38
N LYS A 99 9.84 10.09 -1.42
CA LYS A 99 9.56 9.72 -2.81
C LYS A 99 9.71 8.21 -3.05
N SER A 100 10.68 7.57 -2.40
CA SER A 100 10.83 6.11 -2.44
C SER A 100 9.64 5.40 -1.80
N ALA A 101 9.27 5.82 -0.59
CA ALA A 101 8.13 5.25 0.15
C ALA A 101 6.81 5.45 -0.59
N GLU A 102 6.62 6.59 -1.29
CA GLU A 102 5.46 6.85 -2.14
C GLU A 102 5.36 5.85 -3.31
N ARG A 103 6.47 5.60 -4.00
CA ARG A 103 6.53 4.60 -5.09
C ARG A 103 6.26 3.18 -4.58
N GLU A 104 6.81 2.83 -3.42
CA GLU A 104 6.54 1.55 -2.76
C GLU A 104 5.05 1.39 -2.43
N LEU A 105 4.42 2.43 -1.88
CA LEU A 105 2.97 2.44 -1.58
C LEU A 105 2.14 2.28 -2.86
N GLN A 106 2.44 3.03 -3.91
CA GLN A 106 1.74 2.90 -5.20
C GLN A 106 1.89 1.49 -5.79
N THR A 107 3.06 0.87 -5.64
CA THR A 107 3.31 -0.50 -6.08
C THR A 107 2.50 -1.49 -5.26
N ALA A 108 2.48 -1.35 -3.94
CA ALA A 108 1.69 -2.18 -3.04
C ALA A 108 0.17 -2.05 -3.32
N ASP A 109 -0.31 -0.84 -3.60
CA ASP A 109 -1.70 -0.58 -4.01
C ASP A 109 -2.06 -1.29 -5.32
N ARG A 110 -1.16 -1.25 -6.32
CA ARG A 110 -1.36 -1.96 -7.59
C ARG A 110 -1.40 -3.47 -7.38
N LEU A 111 -0.48 -4.01 -6.57
CA LEU A 111 -0.43 -5.43 -6.24
C LEU A 111 -1.69 -5.88 -5.48
N SER A 112 -2.13 -5.10 -4.49
CA SER A 112 -3.37 -5.37 -3.74
C SER A 112 -4.59 -5.43 -4.65
N ARG A 113 -4.75 -4.46 -5.57
CA ARG A 113 -5.85 -4.47 -6.55
C ARG A 113 -5.76 -5.65 -7.51
N ASN A 114 -4.56 -6.01 -7.95
CA ASN A 114 -4.38 -7.18 -8.82
C ASN A 114 -4.66 -8.51 -8.10
N ALA A 115 -4.29 -8.61 -6.82
CA ALA A 115 -4.56 -9.80 -6.03
C ALA A 115 -6.07 -10.00 -5.84
N LEU A 116 -6.81 -8.92 -5.54
CA LEU A 116 -8.27 -8.94 -5.44
C LEU A 116 -8.93 -9.41 -6.75
N ARG A 117 -8.60 -8.77 -7.88
CA ARG A 117 -9.15 -9.17 -9.20
C ARG A 117 -8.87 -10.62 -9.56
N ARG A 118 -7.68 -11.13 -9.21
CA ARG A 118 -7.31 -12.53 -9.45
C ARG A 118 -8.08 -13.49 -8.55
N ARG A 119 -8.45 -13.07 -7.35
CA ARG A 119 -9.31 -13.86 -6.47
C ARG A 119 -10.73 -13.90 -7.01
N GLU A 120 -11.30 -12.74 -7.33
CA GLU A 120 -12.65 -12.61 -7.92
C GLU A 120 -12.80 -13.51 -9.16
N LYS A 121 -11.82 -13.49 -10.07
CA LYS A 121 -11.82 -14.38 -11.24
C LYS A 121 -11.83 -15.87 -10.89
N VAL A 122 -11.13 -16.28 -9.82
CA VAL A 122 -11.12 -17.70 -9.40
C VAL A 122 -12.43 -18.06 -8.68
N ASP A 123 -13.02 -17.13 -7.94
CA ASP A 123 -14.36 -17.29 -7.35
C ASP A 123 -15.41 -17.46 -8.48
N GLU A 124 -15.38 -16.63 -9.53
CA GLU A 124 -16.24 -16.77 -10.73
C GLU A 124 -16.07 -18.13 -11.42
N MET A 125 -14.82 -18.58 -11.65
CA MET A 125 -14.54 -19.88 -12.25
C MET A 125 -15.06 -21.04 -11.39
N HIS A 126 -15.00 -20.89 -10.06
CA HIS A 126 -15.52 -21.89 -9.14
C HIS A 126 -17.04 -21.98 -9.21
N ASP A 127 -17.72 -20.84 -9.24
CA ASP A 127 -19.18 -20.79 -9.31
C ASP A 127 -19.70 -21.31 -10.66
N GLN A 128 -19.01 -20.99 -11.76
CA GLN A 128 -19.31 -21.58 -13.07
C GLN A 128 -19.17 -23.11 -13.06
N ALA A 129 -18.09 -23.64 -12.47
CA ALA A 129 -17.87 -25.07 -12.40
C ALA A 129 -18.96 -25.79 -11.57
N ARG A 130 -19.46 -25.13 -10.51
CA ARG A 130 -20.60 -25.64 -9.74
C ARG A 130 -21.89 -25.68 -10.55
N GLN A 131 -22.20 -24.60 -11.26
CA GLN A 131 -23.39 -24.54 -12.12
C GLN A 131 -23.34 -25.60 -13.22
N ASP A 132 -22.18 -25.80 -13.85
CA ASP A 132 -22.00 -26.83 -14.87
C ASP A 132 -22.21 -28.22 -14.28
N GLN A 133 -21.67 -28.49 -13.08
CA GLN A 133 -21.89 -29.75 -12.38
C GLN A 133 -23.37 -29.99 -12.05
N GLU A 134 -24.09 -28.98 -11.58
CA GLU A 134 -25.53 -29.03 -11.31
C GLU A 134 -26.32 -29.32 -12.60
N ARG A 135 -25.98 -28.68 -13.72
CA ARG A 135 -26.58 -28.95 -15.04
C ARG A 135 -26.33 -30.38 -15.51
N TYR A 136 -25.11 -30.88 -15.38
CA TYR A 136 -24.79 -32.25 -15.79
C TYR A 136 -25.51 -33.30 -14.94
N ARG A 137 -25.69 -33.05 -13.63
CA ARG A 137 -26.49 -33.93 -12.76
C ARG A 137 -27.95 -33.94 -13.17
N ALA A 138 -28.56 -32.77 -13.36
CA ALA A 138 -29.94 -32.68 -13.82
C ALA A 138 -30.15 -33.40 -15.17
N ALA A 139 -29.25 -33.21 -16.14
CA ALA A 139 -29.34 -33.90 -17.43
C ALA A 139 -29.15 -35.42 -17.33
N ALA A 140 -28.33 -35.90 -16.38
CA ALA A 140 -28.16 -37.33 -16.12
C ALA A 140 -29.42 -37.93 -15.47
N GLU A 141 -30.00 -37.24 -14.49
CA GLU A 141 -31.26 -37.63 -13.84
C GLU A 141 -32.42 -37.66 -14.85
N GLU A 142 -32.55 -36.65 -15.72
CA GLU A 142 -33.55 -36.62 -16.79
C GLU A 142 -33.40 -37.81 -17.76
N LYS A 143 -32.16 -38.16 -18.10
CA LYS A 143 -31.87 -39.29 -18.98
C LYS A 143 -32.21 -40.64 -18.32
N GLU A 144 -31.88 -40.81 -17.05
CA GLU A 144 -32.23 -42.01 -16.27
C GLU A 144 -33.75 -42.20 -16.20
N ILE A 145 -34.49 -41.12 -15.91
CA ILE A 145 -35.96 -41.12 -15.92
C ILE A 145 -36.52 -41.52 -17.30
N ALA A 146 -35.93 -41.03 -18.39
CA ALA A 146 -36.33 -41.39 -19.75
C ALA A 146 -36.07 -42.88 -20.06
N GLU A 147 -34.91 -43.41 -19.70
CA GLU A 147 -34.53 -44.81 -19.90
C GLU A 147 -35.44 -45.78 -19.10
N ASP A 148 -35.81 -45.40 -17.88
CA ASP A 148 -36.75 -46.15 -17.03
C ASP A 148 -38.17 -46.18 -17.60
N CYS A 149 -38.62 -45.05 -18.16
CA CYS A 149 -39.92 -44.94 -18.82
C CYS A 149 -39.98 -45.87 -20.04
N GLU A 150 -38.96 -45.84 -20.90
CA GLU A 150 -38.89 -46.70 -22.09
C GLU A 150 -38.87 -48.20 -21.76
N SER A 151 -38.19 -48.58 -20.67
CA SER A 151 -38.12 -49.97 -20.19
C SER A 151 -39.45 -50.46 -19.61
N SER A 152 -40.22 -49.56 -19.00
CA SER A 152 -41.52 -49.86 -18.39
C SER A 152 -42.67 -49.87 -19.40
N CYS A 153 -42.61 -49.05 -20.46
CA CYS A 153 -43.64 -48.99 -21.52
C CYS A 153 -43.60 -50.16 -22.51
N ARG A 154 -42.64 -51.09 -22.42
CA ARG A 154 -42.52 -52.27 -23.32
C ARG A 154 -43.01 -53.61 -22.73
N ARG A 155 -43.70 -53.63 -21.59
CA ARG A 155 -44.41 -54.83 -21.12
C ARG A 155 -45.89 -54.79 -21.55
N PRO A 156 -46.28 -55.46 -22.66
CA PRO A 156 -47.68 -55.72 -22.91
C PRO A 156 -48.19 -56.75 -21.89
N GLY A 157 -49.00 -56.31 -20.92
CA GLY A 157 -49.85 -57.21 -20.12
C GLY A 157 -49.58 -57.31 -18.62
N SER A 158 -49.32 -56.21 -17.90
CA SER A 158 -49.48 -56.19 -16.43
C SER A 158 -50.56 -55.21 -15.98
N THR A 159 -51.81 -55.63 -16.15
CA THR A 159 -52.81 -55.52 -15.08
C THR A 159 -52.69 -56.75 -14.20
#